data_AF-A0A422QJZ0-F1
#
_entry.id   AF-A0A422QJZ0-F1
#
_cell.length_a   1.000
_cell.length_b   1.000
_cell.length_c   1.000
_cell.angle_alpha   90.00
_cell.angle_beta   90.00
_cell.angle_gamma   90.00
#
_symmetry.space_group_name_H-M   'P 1'
#
loop_
_entity.id
_entity.type
_entity.pdbx_description
1 polymer ?
#
loop_
_entity_poly.entity_id
_entity_poly.type
_entity_poly.pdbx_seq_one_letter_code
_entity_poly.pdbx_strand_id
1 'polypeptide(L)'
;DIKLGSLSLGSRAVFRASALAHTEGALRELAADVQLGADQARAANRLAAGAGEAAHEGSDVVERLVATLEGSRRGAQRVVEIADGLDLAASETGTLALNAALDAARTTMDAGLDAGAQSPAMAAVAGEVRALARRVAAASREIRSVAAQSLAEIDGGAAWALHAGSSMERIAGTVREVEDLAGRIGAAGEGQATHLADVGQAIVQMDQVTRQNCTLVEEAASAARTLQMQALALSRTVAGFRLDEEGTREVAPQVEAAGRKDDGGVAPSKPFDPARERRGAGRERRRQQASHLRLASSRK
;
A
#
# COMPACT_ATOMS: atom_id res chain seq x y z
N ASP A 1 54.69 5.47 -27.34
CA ASP A 1 53.48 5.52 -26.49
C ASP A 1 52.11 5.42 -27.18
N ILE A 2 51.95 5.68 -28.48
CA ILE A 2 50.61 5.63 -29.13
C ILE A 2 50.01 4.22 -29.19
N LYS A 3 50.80 3.17 -29.50
CA LYS A 3 50.32 1.76 -29.51
C LYS A 3 49.84 1.28 -28.12
N LEU A 4 50.52 1.71 -27.05
CA LEU A 4 50.14 1.39 -25.67
C LEU A 4 48.84 2.11 -25.28
N GLY A 5 48.67 3.37 -25.69
CA GLY A 5 47.44 4.14 -25.47
C GLY A 5 46.21 3.54 -26.19
N SER A 6 46.35 3.11 -27.44
CA SER A 6 45.25 2.46 -28.18
C SER A 6 44.87 1.10 -27.60
N LEU A 7 45.85 0.28 -27.16
CA LEU A 7 45.57 -1.00 -26.49
C LEU A 7 44.83 -0.78 -25.15
N SER A 8 45.24 0.23 -24.38
CA SER A 8 44.60 0.60 -23.13
C SER A 8 43.15 1.04 -23.31
N LEU A 9 42.86 1.86 -24.32
CA LEU A 9 41.50 2.30 -24.63
C LEU A 9 40.60 1.16 -25.10
N GLY A 10 41.11 0.26 -25.95
CA GLY A 10 40.38 -0.94 -26.37
C GLY A 10 40.03 -1.85 -25.19
N SER A 11 41.00 -2.11 -24.29
CA SER A 11 40.75 -2.89 -23.07
C SER A 11 39.69 -2.25 -22.17
N ARG A 12 39.73 -0.91 -21.99
CA ARG A 12 38.71 -0.18 -21.21
C ARG A 12 37.33 -0.25 -21.83
N ALA A 13 37.24 -0.22 -23.17
CA ALA A 13 35.97 -0.28 -23.85
C ALA A 13 35.33 -1.67 -23.80
N VAL A 14 36.12 -2.75 -23.94
CA VAL A 14 35.67 -4.13 -23.74
C VAL A 14 35.17 -4.35 -22.31
N PHE A 15 35.91 -3.84 -21.31
CA PHE A 15 35.46 -3.89 -19.91
C PHE A 15 34.13 -3.16 -19.70
N ARG A 16 33.97 -1.96 -20.28
CA ARG A 16 32.72 -1.18 -20.19
C ARG A 16 31.54 -1.90 -20.86
N ALA A 17 31.75 -2.50 -22.02
CA ALA A 17 30.71 -3.27 -22.71
C ALA A 17 30.23 -4.47 -21.88
N SER A 18 31.16 -5.18 -21.23
CA SER A 18 30.83 -6.28 -20.31
C SER A 18 30.03 -5.78 -19.09
N ALA A 19 30.43 -4.66 -18.50
CA ALA A 19 29.70 -4.05 -17.39
C ALA A 19 28.29 -3.60 -17.78
N LEU A 20 28.12 -3.03 -18.98
CA LEU A 20 26.82 -2.66 -19.55
C LEU A 20 25.92 -3.90 -19.73
N ALA A 21 26.46 -4.99 -20.30
CA ALA A 21 25.70 -6.24 -20.48
C ALA A 21 25.26 -6.87 -19.15
N HIS A 22 26.13 -6.85 -18.13
CA HIS A 22 25.77 -7.31 -16.79
C HIS A 22 24.66 -6.44 -16.17
N THR A 23 24.76 -5.11 -16.33
CA THR A 23 23.76 -4.15 -15.84
C THR A 23 22.42 -4.34 -16.55
N GLU A 24 22.42 -4.61 -17.86
CA GLU A 24 21.21 -4.92 -18.62
C GLU A 24 20.52 -6.19 -18.11
N GLY A 25 21.31 -7.24 -17.82
CA GLY A 25 20.80 -8.48 -17.21
C GLY A 25 20.12 -8.21 -15.86
N ALA A 26 20.82 -7.49 -14.97
CA ALA A 26 20.30 -7.13 -13.65
C ALA A 26 19.02 -6.26 -13.75
N LEU A 27 18.93 -5.37 -14.74
CA LEU A 27 17.73 -4.56 -14.94
C LEU A 27 16.55 -5.37 -15.47
N ARG A 28 16.76 -6.36 -16.34
CA ARG A 28 15.68 -7.25 -16.77
C ARG A 28 15.16 -8.10 -15.62
N GLU A 29 16.05 -8.61 -14.78
CA GLU A 29 15.69 -9.34 -13.56
C GLU A 29 14.90 -8.43 -12.60
N LEU A 30 15.41 -7.23 -12.32
CA LEU A 30 14.72 -6.25 -11.48
C LEU A 30 13.34 -5.85 -12.05
N ALA A 31 13.23 -5.68 -13.36
CA ALA A 31 11.95 -5.38 -14.00
C ALA A 31 10.96 -6.56 -13.87
N ALA A 32 11.44 -7.79 -13.98
CA ALA A 32 10.62 -8.97 -13.75
C ALA A 32 10.13 -9.06 -12.29
N ASP A 33 11.00 -8.77 -11.32
CA ASP A 33 10.64 -8.76 -9.90
C ASP A 33 9.64 -7.66 -9.56
N VAL A 34 9.81 -6.47 -10.13
CA VAL A 34 8.86 -5.36 -9.99
C VAL A 34 7.50 -5.72 -10.57
N GLN A 35 7.47 -6.35 -11.75
CA GLN A 35 6.23 -6.78 -12.38
C GLN A 35 5.53 -7.87 -11.56
N LEU A 36 6.29 -8.85 -11.06
CA LEU A 36 5.79 -9.89 -10.16
C LEU A 36 5.21 -9.27 -8.89
N GLY A 37 5.88 -8.27 -8.30
CA GLY A 37 5.37 -7.53 -7.14
C GLY A 37 4.06 -6.80 -7.43
N ALA A 38 3.92 -6.17 -8.60
CA ALA A 38 2.68 -5.55 -9.02
C ALA A 38 1.53 -6.58 -9.16
N ASP A 39 1.81 -7.73 -9.77
CA ASP A 39 0.83 -8.81 -9.92
C ASP A 39 0.42 -9.41 -8.55
N GLN A 40 1.37 -9.59 -7.64
CA GLN A 40 1.13 -10.02 -6.26
C GLN A 40 0.27 -9.00 -5.50
N ALA A 41 0.52 -7.70 -5.68
CA ALA A 41 -0.31 -6.65 -5.09
C ALA A 41 -1.75 -6.70 -5.63
N ARG A 42 -1.94 -6.90 -6.94
CA ARG A 42 -3.30 -7.11 -7.51
C ARG A 42 -3.98 -8.35 -6.95
N ALA A 43 -3.24 -9.43 -6.72
CA ALA A 43 -3.78 -10.64 -6.08
C ALA A 43 -4.17 -10.40 -4.62
N ALA A 44 -3.34 -9.68 -3.86
CA ALA A 44 -3.63 -9.29 -2.49
C ALA A 44 -4.88 -8.41 -2.40
N ASN A 45 -5.05 -7.46 -3.34
CA ASN A 45 -6.25 -6.62 -3.41
C ASN A 45 -7.53 -7.46 -3.63
N ARG A 46 -7.50 -8.46 -4.52
CA ARG A 46 -8.64 -9.38 -4.70
C ARG A 46 -8.96 -10.22 -3.46
N LEU A 47 -7.93 -10.69 -2.76
CA LEU A 47 -8.12 -11.43 -1.51
C LEU A 47 -8.69 -10.54 -0.41
N ALA A 48 -8.21 -9.29 -0.32
CA ALA A 48 -8.75 -8.30 0.60
C ALA A 48 -10.23 -8.02 0.30
N ALA A 49 -10.61 -7.81 -0.96
CA ALA A 49 -12.01 -7.63 -1.35
C ALA A 49 -12.91 -8.80 -0.90
N GLY A 50 -12.47 -10.04 -1.09
CA GLY A 50 -13.20 -11.22 -0.60
C GLY A 50 -13.28 -11.29 0.94
N ALA A 51 -12.22 -10.90 1.64
CA ALA A 51 -12.24 -10.80 3.10
C ALA A 51 -13.18 -9.69 3.59
N GLY A 52 -13.28 -8.59 2.85
CA GLY A 52 -14.20 -7.48 3.13
C GLY A 52 -15.66 -7.88 2.98
N GLU A 53 -15.97 -8.65 1.93
CA GLU A 53 -17.30 -9.23 1.73
C GLU A 53 -17.66 -10.21 2.86
N ALA A 54 -16.74 -11.10 3.25
CA ALA A 54 -16.95 -12.02 4.37
C ALA A 54 -17.15 -11.27 5.72
N ALA A 55 -16.43 -10.18 5.95
CA ALA A 55 -16.61 -9.34 7.13
C ALA A 55 -17.98 -8.63 7.13
N HIS A 56 -18.48 -8.23 5.95
CA HIS A 56 -19.81 -7.64 5.80
C HIS A 56 -20.91 -8.66 6.06
N GLU A 57 -20.83 -9.84 5.45
CA GLU A 57 -21.77 -10.94 5.72
C GLU A 57 -21.75 -11.35 7.20
N GLY A 58 -20.57 -11.40 7.82
CA GLY A 58 -20.41 -11.62 9.26
C GLY A 58 -21.11 -10.56 10.12
N SER A 59 -21.06 -9.29 9.69
CA SER A 59 -21.77 -8.20 10.37
C SER A 59 -23.29 -8.39 10.28
N ASP A 60 -23.83 -8.75 9.11
CA ASP A 60 -25.25 -9.01 8.91
C ASP A 60 -25.75 -10.21 9.74
N VAL A 61 -24.91 -11.23 9.92
CA VAL A 61 -25.22 -12.40 10.77
C VAL A 61 -25.26 -11.98 12.24
N VAL A 62 -24.31 -11.16 12.69
CA VAL A 62 -24.29 -10.64 14.06
C VAL A 62 -25.49 -9.73 14.32
N GLU A 63 -25.88 -8.88 13.38
CA GLU A 63 -27.08 -8.03 13.51
C GLU A 63 -28.34 -8.88 13.69
N ARG A 64 -28.50 -9.93 12.87
CA ARG A 64 -29.59 -10.90 13.01
C ARG A 64 -29.55 -11.65 14.35
N LEU A 65 -28.36 -11.98 14.85
CA LEU A 65 -28.19 -12.60 16.16
C LEU A 65 -28.67 -11.66 17.28
N VAL A 66 -28.27 -10.39 17.25
CA VAL A 66 -28.72 -9.37 18.23
C VAL A 66 -30.24 -9.24 18.20
N ALA A 67 -30.85 -9.16 17.01
CA ALA A 67 -32.30 -9.08 16.86
C ALA A 67 -33.01 -10.32 17.45
N THR A 68 -32.42 -11.51 17.25
CA THR A 68 -32.94 -12.77 17.80
C THR A 68 -32.84 -12.81 19.32
N LEU A 69 -31.71 -12.36 19.89
CA LEU A 69 -31.51 -12.27 21.34
C LEU A 69 -32.50 -11.29 21.99
N GLU A 70 -32.79 -10.15 21.35
CA GLU A 70 -33.84 -9.24 21.81
C GLU A 70 -35.24 -9.88 21.77
N GLY A 71 -35.52 -10.72 20.76
CA GLY A 71 -36.73 -11.54 20.70
C GLY A 71 -36.81 -12.53 21.87
N SER A 72 -35.73 -13.26 22.13
CA SER A 72 -35.61 -14.20 23.25
C SER A 72 -35.75 -13.50 24.59
N ARG A 73 -35.19 -12.29 24.74
CA ARG A 73 -35.28 -11.45 25.95
C ARG A 73 -36.73 -11.11 26.28
N ARG A 74 -37.49 -10.64 25.28
CA ARG A 74 -38.93 -10.40 25.41
C ARG A 74 -39.71 -11.67 25.74
N GLY A 75 -39.34 -12.80 25.13
CA GLY A 75 -39.92 -14.10 25.42
C GLY A 75 -39.72 -14.52 26.88
N ALA A 76 -38.49 -14.40 27.40
CA ALA A 76 -38.17 -14.70 28.79
C ALA A 76 -38.91 -13.79 29.78
N GLN A 77 -38.97 -12.48 29.50
CA GLN A 77 -39.76 -11.53 30.31
C GLN A 77 -41.25 -11.91 30.33
N ARG A 78 -41.81 -12.32 29.18
CA ARG A 78 -43.19 -12.78 29.13
C ARG A 78 -43.43 -14.03 29.97
N VAL A 79 -42.46 -14.94 30.04
CA VAL A 79 -42.53 -16.11 30.93
C VAL A 79 -42.53 -15.69 32.40
N VAL A 80 -41.71 -14.71 32.78
CA VAL A 80 -41.72 -14.15 34.15
C VAL A 80 -43.11 -13.59 34.50
N GLU A 81 -43.70 -12.78 33.61
CA GLU A 81 -45.05 -12.23 33.82
C GLU A 81 -46.12 -13.32 33.99
N ILE A 82 -46.05 -14.39 33.18
CA ILE A 82 -46.98 -15.53 33.29
C ILE A 82 -46.79 -16.26 34.62
N ALA A 83 -45.54 -16.50 35.03
CA ALA A 83 -45.22 -17.14 36.30
C ALA A 83 -45.72 -16.33 37.50
N ASP A 84 -45.64 -14.99 37.43
CA ASP A 84 -46.17 -14.08 38.44
C ASP A 84 -47.70 -14.16 38.54
N GLY A 85 -48.39 -14.21 37.40
CA GLY A 85 -49.84 -14.42 37.35
C GLY A 85 -50.27 -15.77 37.92
N LEU A 86 -49.49 -16.83 37.70
CA LEU A 86 -49.77 -18.16 38.25
C LEU A 86 -49.56 -18.23 39.78
N ASP A 87 -48.51 -17.60 40.31
CA ASP A 87 -48.27 -17.51 41.76
C ASP A 87 -49.39 -16.72 42.45
N LEU A 88 -49.85 -15.63 41.84
CA LEU A 88 -50.99 -14.85 42.31
C LEU A 88 -52.29 -15.68 42.33
N ALA A 89 -52.65 -16.30 41.19
CA ALA A 89 -53.86 -17.12 41.08
C ALA A 89 -53.84 -18.33 42.05
N ALA A 90 -52.66 -18.92 42.27
CA ALA A 90 -52.47 -19.98 43.25
C ALA A 90 -52.69 -19.48 44.69
N SER A 91 -52.18 -18.30 45.03
CA SER A 91 -52.39 -17.68 46.35
C SER A 91 -53.87 -17.35 46.60
N GLU A 92 -54.57 -16.82 45.59
CA GLU A 92 -56.02 -16.55 45.64
C GLU A 92 -56.82 -17.84 45.84
N THR A 93 -56.51 -18.88 45.06
CA THR A 93 -57.12 -20.22 45.19
C THR A 93 -56.88 -20.81 46.58
N GLY A 94 -55.65 -20.69 47.11
CA GLY A 94 -55.31 -21.15 48.46
C GLY A 94 -56.09 -20.41 49.56
N THR A 95 -56.37 -19.13 49.36
CA THR A 95 -57.18 -18.30 50.28
C THR A 95 -58.65 -18.69 50.20
N LEU A 96 -59.20 -18.86 48.99
CA LEU A 96 -60.57 -19.34 48.79
C LEU A 96 -60.78 -20.73 49.41
N ALA A 97 -59.84 -21.65 49.22
CA ALA A 97 -59.88 -22.99 49.81
C ALA A 97 -59.82 -22.95 51.34
N LEU A 98 -59.00 -22.08 51.93
CA LEU A 98 -59.00 -21.86 53.38
C LEU A 98 -60.34 -21.33 53.89
N ASN A 99 -60.93 -20.34 53.20
CA ASN A 99 -62.24 -19.80 53.57
C ASN A 99 -63.32 -20.89 53.51
N ALA A 100 -63.33 -21.72 52.47
CA ALA A 100 -64.26 -22.84 52.35
C ALA A 100 -64.08 -23.89 53.47
N ALA A 101 -62.84 -24.20 53.84
CA ALA A 101 -62.56 -25.10 54.97
C ALA A 101 -63.06 -24.52 56.30
N LEU A 102 -62.90 -23.22 56.52
CA LEU A 102 -63.40 -22.52 57.72
C LEU A 102 -64.94 -22.51 57.76
N ASP A 103 -65.60 -22.27 56.63
CA ASP A 103 -67.07 -22.28 56.56
C ASP A 103 -67.63 -23.71 56.73
N ALA A 104 -66.95 -24.74 56.21
CA ALA A 104 -67.30 -26.13 56.47
C ALA A 104 -67.18 -26.48 57.97
N ALA A 105 -66.15 -25.98 58.66
CA ALA A 105 -65.99 -26.16 60.11
C ALA A 105 -67.02 -25.35 60.93
N ARG A 106 -67.42 -24.17 60.46
CA ARG A 106 -68.46 -23.36 61.11
C ARG A 106 -69.84 -23.99 61.00
N THR A 107 -70.21 -24.50 59.82
CA THR A 107 -71.49 -25.17 59.62
C THR A 107 -71.63 -26.44 60.46
N THR A 108 -70.53 -27.17 60.73
CA THR A 108 -70.56 -28.29 61.69
C THR A 108 -70.80 -27.87 63.14
N MET A 109 -70.48 -26.62 63.50
CA MET A 109 -70.68 -26.10 64.85
C MET A 109 -72.09 -25.53 65.04
N ASP A 110 -72.66 -24.95 63.99
CA ASP A 110 -74.00 -24.32 64.00
C ASP A 110 -75.14 -25.33 63.70
N ALA A 111 -74.86 -26.37 62.93
CA ALA A 111 -75.78 -27.48 62.72
C ALA A 111 -75.72 -28.44 63.92
N GLY A 112 -76.68 -28.33 64.84
CA GLY A 112 -76.95 -29.38 65.83
C GLY A 112 -77.15 -30.76 65.19
N LEU A 113 -77.06 -31.82 66.01
CA LEU A 113 -76.83 -33.25 65.72
C LEU A 113 -77.33 -33.90 64.39
N ASP A 114 -78.21 -33.29 63.60
CA ASP A 114 -78.97 -33.96 62.54
C ASP A 114 -78.73 -33.45 61.09
N ALA A 115 -77.72 -32.61 60.81
CA ALA A 115 -77.42 -32.15 59.43
C ALA A 115 -75.95 -32.32 58.94
N GLY A 116 -75.10 -33.05 59.67
CA GLY A 116 -73.63 -32.95 59.55
C GLY A 116 -72.88 -33.84 58.54
N ALA A 117 -73.52 -34.56 57.62
CA ALA A 117 -72.81 -35.60 56.84
C ALA A 117 -71.88 -35.07 55.72
N GLN A 118 -72.13 -33.90 55.14
CA GLN A 118 -71.37 -33.42 53.96
C GLN A 118 -70.18 -32.50 54.30
N SER A 119 -70.18 -31.83 55.45
CA SER A 119 -69.13 -30.86 55.82
C SER A 119 -67.72 -31.46 56.00
N PRO A 120 -67.51 -32.69 56.50
CA PRO A 120 -66.18 -33.29 56.60
C PRO A 120 -65.54 -33.56 55.23
N ALA A 121 -66.33 -34.01 54.26
CA ALA A 121 -65.86 -34.24 52.90
C ALA A 121 -65.48 -32.92 52.19
N MET A 122 -66.27 -31.85 52.41
CA MET A 122 -65.96 -30.52 51.89
C MET A 122 -64.66 -29.95 52.49
N ALA A 123 -64.43 -30.14 53.80
CA ALA A 123 -63.19 -29.72 54.45
C ALA A 123 -61.96 -30.47 53.91
N ALA A 124 -62.10 -31.78 53.60
CA ALA A 124 -61.04 -32.57 52.99
C ALA A 124 -60.70 -32.08 51.56
N VAL A 125 -61.73 -31.84 50.72
CA VAL A 125 -61.55 -31.28 49.37
C VAL A 125 -60.89 -29.90 49.44
N ALA A 126 -61.29 -29.03 50.36
CA ALA A 126 -60.67 -27.74 50.56
C ALA A 126 -59.19 -27.85 50.98
N GLY A 127 -58.84 -28.85 51.78
CA GLY A 127 -57.44 -29.19 52.12
C GLY A 127 -56.62 -29.62 50.91
N GLU A 128 -57.16 -30.48 50.05
CA GLU A 128 -56.52 -30.92 48.81
C GLU A 128 -56.32 -29.78 47.82
N VAL A 129 -57.35 -28.94 47.62
CA VAL A 129 -57.27 -27.75 46.75
C VAL A 129 -56.20 -26.79 47.27
N ARG A 130 -56.11 -26.58 48.59
CA ARG A 130 -55.06 -25.73 49.18
C ARG A 130 -53.66 -26.33 49.02
N ALA A 131 -53.51 -27.65 49.14
CA ALA A 131 -52.24 -28.33 48.90
C ALA A 131 -51.80 -28.21 47.43
N LEU A 132 -52.74 -28.38 46.50
CA LEU A 132 -52.50 -28.18 45.07
C LEU A 132 -52.09 -26.72 44.77
N ALA A 133 -52.81 -25.74 45.32
CA ALA A 133 -52.49 -24.33 45.18
C ALA A 133 -51.06 -24.01 45.65
N ARG A 134 -50.64 -24.52 46.83
CA ARG A 134 -49.26 -24.37 47.31
C ARG A 134 -48.22 -24.97 46.35
N ARG A 135 -48.54 -26.11 45.74
CA ARG A 135 -47.66 -26.80 44.79
C ARG A 135 -47.55 -26.03 43.47
N VAL A 136 -48.63 -25.42 42.98
CA VAL A 136 -48.62 -24.53 41.80
C VAL A 136 -47.80 -23.27 42.08
N ALA A 137 -47.95 -22.65 43.25
CA ALA A 137 -47.16 -21.49 43.66
C ALA A 137 -45.65 -21.81 43.70
N ALA A 138 -45.29 -22.96 44.26
CA ALA A 138 -43.89 -23.41 44.29
C ALA A 138 -43.32 -23.61 42.87
N ALA A 139 -44.05 -24.30 41.99
CA ALA A 139 -43.64 -24.49 40.60
C ALA A 139 -43.51 -23.16 39.83
N SER A 140 -44.43 -22.21 40.08
CA SER A 140 -44.39 -20.88 39.46
C SER A 140 -43.13 -20.10 39.85
N ARG A 141 -42.69 -20.21 41.11
CA ARG A 141 -41.43 -19.59 41.57
C ARG A 141 -40.19 -20.24 40.95
N GLU A 142 -40.22 -21.55 40.72
CA GLU A 142 -39.14 -22.25 40.01
C GLU A 142 -39.06 -21.79 38.54
N ILE A 143 -40.20 -21.70 37.85
CA ILE A 143 -40.28 -21.15 36.48
C ILE A 143 -39.72 -19.73 36.44
N ARG A 144 -40.11 -18.87 37.39
CA ARG A 144 -39.58 -17.50 37.52
C ARG A 144 -38.06 -17.50 37.65
N SER A 145 -37.51 -18.35 38.52
CA SER A 145 -36.07 -18.44 38.75
C SER A 145 -35.32 -18.83 37.48
N VAL A 146 -35.79 -19.86 36.76
CA VAL A 146 -35.16 -20.31 35.50
C VAL A 146 -35.26 -19.22 34.44
N ALA A 147 -36.42 -18.58 34.28
CA ALA A 147 -36.60 -17.50 33.31
C ALA A 147 -35.70 -16.27 33.61
N ALA A 148 -35.54 -15.92 34.89
CA ALA A 148 -34.64 -14.84 35.31
C ALA A 148 -33.17 -15.18 35.03
N GLN A 149 -32.76 -16.43 35.24
CA GLN A 149 -31.43 -16.88 34.86
C GLN A 149 -31.22 -16.82 33.34
N SER A 150 -32.17 -17.31 32.55
CA SER A 150 -32.10 -17.21 31.09
C SER A 150 -32.02 -15.76 30.60
N LEU A 151 -32.68 -14.82 31.27
CA LEU A 151 -32.59 -13.39 30.95
C LEU A 151 -31.16 -12.86 31.11
N ALA A 152 -30.51 -13.20 32.23
CA ALA A 152 -29.12 -12.80 32.49
C ALA A 152 -28.15 -13.41 31.46
N GLU A 153 -28.36 -14.66 31.06
CA GLU A 153 -27.57 -15.33 30.01
C GLU A 153 -27.77 -14.66 28.64
N ILE A 154 -29.01 -14.29 28.29
CA ILE A 154 -29.35 -13.58 27.05
C ILE A 154 -28.70 -12.20 27.03
N ASP A 155 -28.77 -11.43 28.12
CA ASP A 155 -28.17 -10.10 28.21
C ASP A 155 -26.63 -10.18 28.05
N GLY A 156 -26.00 -11.18 28.67
CA GLY A 156 -24.58 -11.48 28.46
C GLY A 156 -24.26 -11.83 27.00
N GLY A 157 -25.07 -12.70 26.38
CA GLY A 157 -24.93 -13.06 24.97
C GLY A 157 -25.08 -11.86 24.02
N ALA A 158 -26.00 -10.95 24.32
CA ALA A 158 -26.23 -9.74 23.54
C ALA A 158 -25.00 -8.79 23.59
N ALA A 159 -24.38 -8.64 24.77
CA ALA A 159 -23.15 -7.87 24.90
C ALA A 159 -21.99 -8.44 24.06
N TRP A 160 -21.82 -9.78 24.06
CA TRP A 160 -20.82 -10.45 23.23
C TRP A 160 -21.09 -10.30 21.73
N ALA A 161 -22.36 -10.41 21.31
CA ALA A 161 -22.76 -10.20 19.93
C ALA A 161 -22.45 -8.77 19.46
N LEU A 162 -22.77 -7.75 20.26
CA LEU A 162 -22.42 -6.36 19.95
C LEU A 162 -20.91 -6.15 19.82
N HIS A 163 -20.12 -6.74 20.72
CA HIS A 163 -18.66 -6.68 20.65
C HIS A 163 -18.13 -7.34 19.37
N ALA A 164 -18.67 -8.51 19.00
CA ALA A 164 -18.34 -9.19 17.75
C ALA A 164 -18.68 -8.33 16.53
N GLY A 165 -19.82 -7.62 16.55
CA GLY A 165 -20.22 -6.69 15.49
C GLY A 165 -19.21 -5.56 15.30
N SER A 166 -18.79 -4.89 16.39
CA SER A 166 -17.76 -3.83 16.29
C SER A 166 -16.40 -4.37 15.82
N SER A 167 -16.09 -5.63 16.15
CA SER A 167 -14.87 -6.28 15.70
C SER A 167 -14.90 -6.56 14.20
N MET A 168 -16.05 -6.97 13.64
CA MET A 168 -16.23 -7.12 12.19
C MET A 168 -16.13 -5.78 11.46
N GLU A 169 -16.69 -4.71 12.01
CA GLU A 169 -16.59 -3.37 11.42
C GLU A 169 -15.13 -2.88 11.39
N ARG A 170 -14.36 -3.11 12.47
CA ARG A 170 -12.91 -2.85 12.50
C ARG A 170 -12.16 -3.66 11.46
N ILE A 171 -12.48 -4.95 11.31
CA ILE A 171 -11.86 -5.81 10.28
C ILE A 171 -12.15 -5.24 8.89
N ALA A 172 -13.40 -4.91 8.59
CA ALA A 172 -13.76 -4.29 7.31
C ALA A 172 -13.01 -2.98 7.07
N GLY A 173 -12.80 -2.16 8.11
CA GLY A 173 -11.91 -1.00 8.07
C GLY A 173 -10.48 -1.35 7.65
N THR A 174 -9.84 -2.29 8.35
CA THR A 174 -8.45 -2.71 8.06
C THR A 174 -8.30 -3.33 6.67
N VAL A 175 -9.32 -4.06 6.18
CA VAL A 175 -9.32 -4.64 4.85
C VAL A 175 -9.31 -3.55 3.77
N ARG A 176 -10.08 -2.47 3.94
CA ARG A 176 -10.06 -1.33 3.01
C ARG A 176 -8.69 -0.64 2.96
N GLU A 177 -7.99 -0.56 4.09
CA GLU A 177 -6.62 -0.04 4.12
C GLU A 177 -5.65 -0.92 3.34
N VAL A 178 -5.80 -2.25 3.45
CA VAL A 178 -5.02 -3.21 2.65
C VAL A 178 -5.33 -3.09 1.16
N GLU A 179 -6.60 -2.91 0.79
CA GLU A 179 -7.00 -2.70 -0.61
C GLU A 179 -6.34 -1.44 -1.20
N ASP A 180 -6.38 -0.30 -0.50
CA ASP A 180 -5.73 0.94 -0.93
C ASP A 180 -4.21 0.75 -1.06
N LEU A 181 -3.57 0.16 -0.06
CA LEU A 181 -2.14 -0.09 -0.06
C LEU A 181 -1.73 -0.98 -1.24
N ALA A 182 -2.44 -2.08 -1.45
CA ALA A 182 -2.19 -2.99 -2.55
C ALA A 182 -2.43 -2.33 -3.92
N GLY A 183 -3.46 -1.50 -4.04
CA GLY A 183 -3.71 -0.70 -5.25
C GLY A 183 -2.57 0.26 -5.55
N ARG A 184 -2.07 0.96 -4.53
CA ARG A 184 -0.91 1.87 -4.64
C ARG A 184 0.37 1.13 -5.01
N ILE A 185 0.63 -0.05 -4.43
CA ILE A 185 1.80 -0.88 -4.77
C ILE A 185 1.70 -1.35 -6.23
N GLY A 186 0.51 -1.82 -6.66
CA GLY A 186 0.28 -2.24 -8.04
C GLY A 186 0.56 -1.11 -9.04
N ALA A 187 -0.01 0.07 -8.81
CA ALA A 187 0.20 1.24 -9.66
C ALA A 187 1.66 1.73 -9.65
N ALA A 188 2.30 1.74 -8.48
CA ALA A 188 3.72 2.08 -8.37
C ALA A 188 4.60 1.08 -9.11
N GLY A 189 4.31 -0.22 -9.00
CA GLY A 189 5.03 -1.29 -9.70
C GLY A 189 4.95 -1.16 -11.22
N GLU A 190 3.77 -0.87 -11.78
CA GLU A 190 3.60 -0.60 -13.22
C GLU A 190 4.41 0.62 -13.69
N GLY A 191 4.37 1.71 -12.92
CA GLY A 191 5.16 2.90 -13.20
C GLY A 191 6.66 2.63 -13.14
N GLN A 192 7.10 1.84 -12.17
CA GLN A 192 8.50 1.49 -11.97
C GLN A 192 9.03 0.55 -13.07
N ALA A 193 8.21 -0.42 -13.52
CA ALA A 193 8.54 -1.26 -14.67
C ALA A 193 8.72 -0.44 -15.95
N THR A 194 7.89 0.59 -16.15
CA THR A 194 8.03 1.53 -17.27
C THR A 194 9.34 2.32 -17.18
N HIS A 195 9.67 2.87 -16.00
CA HIS A 195 10.95 3.57 -15.80
C HIS A 195 12.17 2.65 -16.00
N LEU A 196 12.08 1.37 -15.61
CA LEU A 196 13.16 0.41 -15.86
C LEU A 196 13.33 0.12 -17.35
N ALA A 197 12.25 0.09 -18.13
CA ALA A 197 12.32 -0.01 -19.59
C ALA A 197 13.06 1.20 -20.21
N ASP A 198 12.78 2.42 -19.74
CA ASP A 198 13.47 3.63 -20.19
C ASP A 198 14.98 3.59 -19.86
N VAL A 199 15.34 3.12 -18.66
CA VAL A 199 16.74 2.92 -18.26
C VAL A 199 17.41 1.86 -19.15
N GLY A 200 16.71 0.77 -19.45
CA GLY A 200 17.16 -0.25 -20.39
C GLY A 200 17.49 0.33 -21.77
N GLN A 201 16.62 1.19 -22.30
CA GLN A 201 16.85 1.88 -23.56
C GLN A 201 18.06 2.83 -23.51
N ALA A 202 18.26 3.53 -22.40
CA ALA A 202 19.44 4.37 -22.20
C ALA A 202 20.75 3.56 -22.19
N ILE A 203 20.74 2.35 -21.63
CA ILE A 203 21.89 1.44 -21.65
C ILE A 203 22.21 0.95 -23.06
N VAL A 204 21.20 0.64 -23.86
CA VAL A 204 21.38 0.29 -25.29
C VAL A 204 22.06 1.44 -26.04
N GLN A 205 21.67 2.69 -25.79
CA GLN A 205 22.33 3.86 -26.37
C GLN A 205 23.77 4.03 -25.87
N MET A 206 24.04 3.76 -24.58
CA MET A 206 25.40 3.80 -24.04
C MET A 206 26.30 2.71 -24.64
N ASP A 207 25.78 1.51 -24.89
CA ASP A 207 26.51 0.45 -25.60
C ASP A 207 26.83 0.88 -27.03
N GLN A 208 25.87 1.48 -27.74
CA GLN A 208 26.09 2.00 -29.10
C GLN A 208 27.20 3.05 -29.14
N VAL A 209 27.19 4.04 -28.23
CA VAL A 209 28.24 5.06 -28.14
C VAL A 209 29.58 4.44 -27.72
N THR A 210 29.58 3.44 -26.84
CA THR A 210 30.80 2.73 -26.42
C THR A 210 31.44 1.99 -27.59
N ARG A 211 30.63 1.28 -28.40
CA ARG A 211 31.11 0.63 -29.63
C ARG A 211 31.60 1.64 -30.65
N GLN A 212 30.91 2.75 -30.83
CA GLN A 212 31.35 3.83 -31.72
C GLN A 212 32.70 4.42 -31.26
N ASN A 213 32.90 4.58 -29.95
CA ASN A 213 34.18 5.01 -29.41
C ASN A 213 35.30 3.99 -29.66
N CYS A 214 35.02 2.67 -29.63
CA CYS A 214 36.00 1.66 -30.06
C CYS A 214 36.42 1.88 -31.51
N THR A 215 35.45 2.02 -32.41
CA THR A 215 35.71 2.23 -33.84
C THR A 215 36.53 3.50 -34.07
N LEU A 216 36.15 4.61 -33.43
CA LEU A 216 36.89 5.88 -33.52
C LEU A 216 38.34 5.76 -33.00
N VAL A 217 38.57 4.98 -31.94
CA VAL A 217 39.92 4.74 -31.42
C VAL A 217 40.73 3.87 -32.38
N GLU A 218 40.12 2.86 -33.00
CA GLU A 218 40.77 2.03 -34.03
C GLU A 218 41.15 2.85 -35.27
N GLU A 219 40.24 3.71 -35.74
CA GLU A 219 40.47 4.66 -36.83
C GLU A 219 41.60 5.65 -36.49
N ALA A 220 41.56 6.26 -35.30
CA ALA A 220 42.59 7.18 -34.83
C ALA A 220 43.96 6.49 -34.70
N ALA A 221 44.00 5.26 -34.18
CA ALA A 221 45.22 4.47 -34.13
C ALA A 221 45.76 4.15 -35.53
N SER A 222 44.88 3.89 -36.50
CA SER A 222 45.25 3.70 -37.90
C SER A 222 45.84 4.98 -38.52
N ALA A 223 45.16 6.12 -38.36
CA ALA A 223 45.63 7.41 -38.83
C ALA A 223 46.98 7.80 -38.22
N ALA A 224 47.16 7.57 -36.91
CA ALA A 224 48.44 7.81 -36.24
C ALA A 224 49.57 6.92 -36.77
N ARG A 225 49.30 5.64 -37.10
CA ARG A 225 50.28 4.77 -37.76
C ARG A 225 50.68 5.31 -39.14
N THR A 226 49.71 5.78 -39.92
CA THR A 226 49.97 6.39 -41.24
C THR A 226 50.84 7.64 -41.12
N LEU A 227 50.51 8.54 -40.18
CA LEU A 227 51.30 9.74 -39.91
C LEU A 227 52.73 9.40 -39.44
N GLN A 228 52.89 8.37 -38.61
CA GLN A 228 54.21 7.91 -38.17
C GLN A 228 55.04 7.37 -39.35
N MET A 229 54.44 6.62 -40.26
CA MET A 229 55.10 6.14 -41.48
C MET A 229 55.53 7.30 -42.39
N GLN A 230 54.67 8.32 -42.56
CA GLN A 230 54.99 9.52 -43.33
C GLN A 230 56.13 10.33 -42.70
N ALA A 231 56.12 10.51 -41.37
CA ALA A 231 57.20 11.19 -40.66
C ALA A 231 58.54 10.46 -40.77
N LEU A 232 58.54 9.12 -40.68
CA LEU A 232 59.74 8.31 -40.90
C LEU A 232 60.26 8.41 -42.34
N ALA A 233 59.36 8.40 -43.33
CA ALA A 233 59.72 8.60 -44.72
C ALA A 233 60.36 9.98 -44.94
N LEU A 234 59.75 11.03 -44.37
CA LEU A 234 60.27 12.40 -44.45
C LEU A 234 61.65 12.53 -43.78
N SER A 235 61.82 11.93 -42.59
CA SER A 235 63.10 11.92 -41.89
C SER A 235 64.20 11.23 -42.71
N ARG A 236 63.88 10.11 -43.38
CA ARG A 236 64.81 9.44 -44.31
C ARG A 236 65.18 10.33 -45.50
N THR A 237 64.21 11.06 -46.07
CA THR A 237 64.49 11.98 -47.18
C THR A 237 65.39 13.14 -46.77
N VAL A 238 65.19 13.71 -45.57
CA VAL A 238 66.03 14.80 -45.05
C VAL A 238 67.44 14.30 -44.70
N ALA A 239 67.56 13.09 -44.13
CA ALA A 239 68.87 12.49 -43.82
C ALA A 239 69.73 12.20 -45.08
N GLY A 240 69.11 12.11 -46.26
CA GLY A 240 69.81 12.00 -47.54
C GLY A 240 70.44 13.31 -48.03
N PHE A 241 70.05 14.45 -47.48
CA PHE A 241 70.68 15.73 -47.79
C PHE A 241 71.99 15.87 -46.98
N ARG A 242 73.12 15.82 -47.68
CA ARG A 242 74.43 16.21 -47.13
C ARG A 242 74.59 17.72 -47.33
N LEU A 243 74.88 18.44 -46.25
CA LEU A 243 75.31 19.82 -46.31
C LEU A 243 76.84 19.80 -46.42
N ASP A 244 77.37 20.33 -47.52
CA ASP A 244 78.81 20.54 -47.68
C ASP A 244 79.26 21.63 -46.69
N GLU A 245 79.92 21.22 -45.60
CA GLU A 245 80.82 22.10 -44.85
C GLU A 245 82.10 22.26 -45.67
N GLU A 246 82.11 23.22 -46.60
CA GLU A 246 83.27 23.98 -47.12
C GLU A 246 82.99 24.45 -48.55
N GLY A 247 83.04 25.76 -48.75
CA GLY A 247 82.84 26.33 -50.08
C GLY A 247 82.62 27.83 -50.09
N THR A 248 83.52 28.55 -49.42
CA THR A 248 83.75 29.99 -49.52
C THR A 248 83.51 30.52 -50.94
N ARG A 249 82.50 31.38 -51.11
CA ARG A 249 82.53 32.43 -52.12
C ARG A 249 82.18 33.75 -51.48
N GLU A 250 83.26 34.39 -51.04
CA GLU A 250 83.38 35.80 -50.78
C GLU A 250 82.88 36.59 -51.99
N VAL A 251 81.75 37.27 -51.81
CA VAL A 251 81.31 38.36 -52.68
C VAL A 251 81.38 39.61 -51.82
N ALA A 252 82.45 40.39 -52.02
CA ALA A 252 82.63 41.71 -51.43
C ALA A 252 81.83 42.78 -52.21
N PRO A 253 81.47 43.91 -51.57
CA PRO A 253 80.18 44.57 -51.80
C PRO A 253 80.28 45.85 -52.64
N GLN A 254 79.19 46.20 -53.35
CA GLN A 254 78.92 47.57 -53.78
C GLN A 254 78.03 48.27 -52.75
N VAL A 255 78.54 49.40 -52.25
CA VAL A 255 77.92 50.29 -51.28
C VAL A 255 77.05 51.29 -52.04
N GLU A 256 75.76 51.38 -51.69
CA GLU A 256 75.02 52.64 -51.82
C GLU A 256 74.10 52.82 -50.63
N ALA A 257 74.30 53.95 -49.96
CA ALA A 257 73.69 54.33 -48.71
C ALA A 257 72.48 55.22 -48.95
N ALA A 258 71.36 54.93 -48.27
CA ALA A 258 70.36 55.94 -47.94
C ALA A 258 69.53 55.54 -46.72
N GLY A 259 69.74 56.25 -45.60
CA GLY A 259 68.63 56.91 -44.90
C GLY A 259 67.77 56.13 -43.91
N ARG A 260 68.38 55.78 -42.78
CA ARG A 260 67.85 55.68 -41.40
C ARG A 260 66.57 56.47 -41.05
N LYS A 261 65.64 55.80 -40.33
CA LYS A 261 65.08 56.12 -38.98
C LYS A 261 64.03 55.05 -38.63
N ASP A 262 64.32 54.18 -37.65
CA ASP A 262 63.91 54.24 -36.24
C ASP A 262 62.37 54.29 -36.07
N ASP A 263 61.68 53.56 -35.20
CA ASP A 263 61.95 52.46 -34.28
C ASP A 263 60.58 52.09 -33.69
N GLY A 264 60.42 50.85 -33.25
CA GLY A 264 59.64 50.58 -32.04
C GLY A 264 58.22 50.03 -32.18
N GLY A 265 58.08 48.77 -31.74
CA GLY A 265 57.02 48.43 -30.79
C GLY A 265 55.79 47.74 -31.37
N VAL A 266 55.93 46.46 -31.74
CA VAL A 266 54.78 45.54 -31.77
C VAL A 266 54.39 45.24 -30.32
N ALA A 267 53.27 45.81 -29.89
CA ALA A 267 52.61 45.57 -28.61
C ALA A 267 51.43 44.57 -28.78
N PRO A 268 50.98 43.92 -27.69
CA PRO A 268 50.60 42.52 -27.68
C PRO A 268 49.14 42.23 -28.03
N SER A 269 48.90 40.99 -28.45
CA SER A 269 47.61 40.33 -28.49
C SER A 269 46.94 40.30 -27.10
N LYS A 270 45.66 40.71 -27.07
CA LYS A 270 44.83 40.79 -25.86
C LYS A 270 44.57 39.41 -25.25
N PRO A 271 44.38 39.29 -23.92
CA PRO A 271 43.96 38.05 -23.28
C PRO A 271 42.50 37.71 -23.60
N PHE A 272 42.25 36.42 -23.77
CA PHE A 272 40.93 35.80 -23.83
C PHE A 272 40.26 35.91 -22.44
N ASP A 273 39.07 36.50 -22.38
CA ASP A 273 38.24 36.67 -21.17
C ASP A 273 36.99 35.75 -21.27
N PRO A 274 36.80 34.76 -20.39
CA PRO A 274 35.72 33.77 -20.51
C PRO A 274 34.34 34.26 -19.99
N ALA A 275 34.13 35.56 -19.76
CA ALA A 275 32.91 36.06 -19.11
C ALA A 275 31.82 36.67 -20.04
N ARG A 276 31.86 36.47 -21.37
CA ARG A 276 30.89 37.12 -22.30
C ARG A 276 29.81 36.23 -22.94
N GLU A 277 29.74 34.94 -22.63
CA GLU A 277 28.71 34.05 -23.21
C GLU A 277 27.47 33.77 -22.33
N ARG A 278 27.33 34.43 -21.18
CA ARG A 278 26.15 34.24 -20.29
C ARG A 278 25.07 35.32 -20.35
N ARG A 279 25.01 36.13 -21.42
CA ARG A 279 23.92 37.13 -21.61
C ARG A 279 23.10 36.99 -22.90
N GLY A 280 23.17 35.83 -23.57
CA GLY A 280 22.34 35.53 -24.76
C GLY A 280 21.17 34.57 -24.51
N ALA A 281 21.24 33.64 -23.57
CA ALA A 281 20.27 32.54 -23.45
C ALA A 281 19.09 32.79 -22.48
N GLY A 282 18.93 34.00 -21.96
CA GLY A 282 17.90 34.34 -20.95
C GLY A 282 16.61 34.97 -21.49
N ARG A 283 16.56 35.39 -22.76
CA ARG A 283 15.39 36.09 -23.34
C ARG A 283 14.50 35.21 -24.22
N GLU A 284 14.95 34.04 -24.62
CA GLU A 284 14.18 33.15 -25.50
C GLU A 284 13.26 32.20 -24.72
N ARG A 285 13.66 31.77 -23.51
CA ARG A 285 12.82 30.89 -22.66
C ARG A 285 11.62 31.59 -22.00
N ARG A 286 11.62 32.92 -21.87
CA ARG A 286 10.46 33.70 -21.36
C ARG A 286 9.39 33.98 -22.42
N ARG A 287 9.67 33.81 -23.72
CA ARG A 287 8.65 33.96 -24.77
C ARG A 287 7.87 32.66 -25.03
N GLN A 288 8.47 31.49 -24.81
CA GLN A 288 7.78 30.21 -25.03
C GLN A 288 6.95 29.73 -23.82
N GLN A 289 7.23 30.22 -22.60
CA GLN A 289 6.46 29.86 -21.40
C GLN A 289 5.16 30.68 -21.24
N ALA A 290 5.07 31.84 -21.91
CA ALA A 290 3.87 32.69 -21.89
C ALA A 290 2.78 32.27 -22.89
N SER A 291 3.11 31.44 -23.90
CA SER A 291 2.16 30.96 -24.91
C SER A 291 1.40 29.70 -24.50
N HIS A 292 1.89 28.92 -23.52
CA HIS A 292 1.18 27.73 -23.03
C HIS A 292 0.20 28.00 -21.87
N LEU A 293 0.23 29.19 -21.28
CA LEU A 293 -0.65 29.57 -20.16
C LEU A 293 -1.93 30.33 -20.58
N ARG A 294 -2.20 30.46 -21.90
CA ARG A 294 -3.44 31.08 -22.42
C ARG A 294 -4.47 30.11 -23.02
N LEU A 295 -4.22 28.80 -22.98
CA LEU A 295 -5.16 27.79 -23.50
C LEU A 295 -5.89 26.97 -22.42
N ALA A 296 -5.65 27.25 -21.13
CA ALA A 296 -6.27 26.53 -20.01
C ALA A 296 -7.34 27.33 -19.23
N SER A 297 -7.91 28.41 -19.78
CA SER A 297 -9.02 29.14 -19.14
C SER A 297 -10.27 29.34 -20.00
N SER A 298 -10.44 28.56 -21.08
CA SER A 298 -11.66 28.62 -21.90
C SER A 298 -12.31 27.24 -22.00
N ARG A 299 -12.85 26.77 -20.88
CA ARG A 299 -13.95 25.79 -20.77
C ARG A 299 -14.43 25.79 -19.32
N LYS A 300 -15.24 26.80 -19.00
CA LYS A 300 -16.43 26.63 -18.16
C LYS A 300 -17.62 26.83 -19.08
#